data_AF-A0A7Y5NKK0-F1
#
_entry.id   AF-A0A7Y5NKK0-F1
#
_cell.length_a   1.000
_cell.length_b   1.000
_cell.length_c   1.000
_cell.angle_alpha   90.00
_cell.angle_beta   90.00
_cell.angle_gamma   90.00
#
_symmetry.space_group_name_H-M   'P 1'
#
loop_
_entity.id
_entity.type
_entity.pdbx_description
1 polymer ?
#
loop_
_entity_poly.entity_id
_entity_poly.type
_entity_poly.pdbx_seq_one_letter_code
_entity_poly.pdbx_strand_id
1 'polypeptide(L)'
;MPVPEVSPLRLEGAELAFYSADERAALRLSAGDGHTQSEVAIKPILRNAWVVGDVVYGNNTAYEGGPSSLGVFRPRENVGWVTGNNVTERVTAASEGYVVAGRQLLKREDMAIVVEYPNIVLTPRPDMILVCDHDGRQAAVDPKTTGVYWKVGTCSGLVATDTKYGARIATSAVELFRLSTGETVWSRPIAGAVHAPRWGFSPIGIDEGRIYVATDRGITATSLEGDSLWTSEPRGPLVAGGGAVVVATGYGLRVLDGESGRVRYDVKLDGDPKAGVRIVIGDGKLFVRTDDDVSALDLVKGTVVWREDIDA
;
A
#
# COMPACT_ATOMS: atom_id res chain seq x y z
N MET A 1 -52.94 29.68 -6.57
CA MET A 1 -52.31 29.88 -5.24
C MET A 1 -50.83 29.59 -5.41
N PRO A 2 -49.91 30.47 -4.97
CA PRO A 2 -48.48 30.20 -5.10
C PRO A 2 -48.02 29.21 -4.03
N VAL A 3 -47.07 28.34 -4.39
CA VAL A 3 -46.40 27.38 -3.52
C VAL A 3 -45.46 28.15 -2.57
N PRO A 4 -45.41 27.84 -1.26
CA PRO A 4 -44.54 28.56 -0.34
C PRO A 4 -43.07 28.15 -0.54
N GLU A 5 -42.20 29.16 -0.52
CA GLU A 5 -40.75 29.01 -0.47
C GLU A 5 -40.34 28.36 0.87
N VAL A 6 -39.55 27.29 0.81
CA VAL A 6 -38.96 26.65 2.00
C VAL A 6 -37.54 27.17 2.15
N SER A 7 -37.26 27.89 3.23
CA SER A 7 -35.89 28.28 3.61
C SER A 7 -35.15 27.10 4.24
N PRO A 8 -33.85 26.91 3.98
CA PRO A 8 -33.09 25.83 4.61
C PRO A 8 -32.86 26.13 6.10
N LEU A 9 -33.12 25.11 6.93
CA LEU A 9 -32.83 25.10 8.36
C LEU A 9 -31.30 25.11 8.56
N ARG A 10 -30.76 26.08 9.31
CA ARG A 10 -29.39 26.01 9.84
C ARG A 10 -29.44 25.38 11.24
N LEU A 11 -28.65 24.35 11.47
CA LEU A 11 -28.36 23.82 12.79
C LEU A 11 -27.03 24.43 13.28
N GLU A 12 -27.06 25.14 14.41
CA GLU A 12 -25.88 25.58 15.13
C GLU A 12 -25.76 24.80 16.45
N GLY A 13 -24.57 24.24 16.70
CA GLY A 13 -24.13 23.74 18.00
C GLY A 13 -24.32 22.24 18.26
N ALA A 14 -23.21 21.49 18.29
CA ALA A 14 -23.12 20.22 19.00
C ALA A 14 -22.08 20.37 20.12
N GLU A 15 -22.49 20.12 21.37
CA GLU A 15 -21.59 20.04 22.52
C GLU A 15 -21.29 18.56 22.84
N LEU A 16 -20.00 18.23 22.96
CA LEU A 16 -19.55 16.93 23.45
C LEU A 16 -19.36 17.01 24.97
N ALA A 17 -20.14 16.24 25.74
CA ALA A 17 -19.94 16.09 27.17
C ALA A 17 -19.37 14.70 27.51
N PHE A 18 -18.31 14.66 28.31
CA PHE A 18 -17.73 13.43 28.85
C PHE A 18 -18.21 13.20 30.28
N TYR A 19 -18.76 12.02 30.57
CA TYR A 19 -19.01 11.57 31.94
C TYR A 19 -18.05 10.41 32.26
N SER A 20 -17.32 10.51 33.37
CA SER A 20 -16.49 9.43 33.89
C SER A 20 -17.20 8.73 35.04
N ALA A 21 -17.27 7.41 34.99
CA ALA A 21 -17.04 6.51 36.13
C ALA A 21 -17.03 5.03 35.69
N ASP A 22 -17.69 4.67 34.60
CA ASP A 22 -17.64 3.32 34.02
C ASP A 22 -17.31 3.44 32.53
N GLU A 23 -16.40 2.58 32.03
CA GLU A 23 -15.79 2.60 30.69
C GLU A 23 -16.76 2.30 29.53
N ARG A 24 -17.87 3.03 29.45
CA ARG A 24 -18.81 3.01 28.33
C ARG A 24 -18.97 4.44 27.82
N ALA A 25 -18.31 4.75 26.72
CA ALA A 25 -18.65 5.94 25.95
C ALA A 25 -19.89 5.60 25.10
N ALA A 26 -21.00 6.28 25.35
CA ALA A 26 -22.17 6.23 24.50
C ALA A 26 -22.29 7.58 23.77
N LEU A 27 -22.36 7.54 22.44
CA LEU A 27 -22.71 8.72 21.65
C LEU A 27 -24.23 8.87 21.68
N ARG A 28 -24.73 9.92 22.34
CA ARG A 28 -26.17 10.20 22.40
C ARG A 28 -26.49 11.30 21.39
N LEU A 29 -27.18 10.94 20.31
CA LEU A 29 -27.70 11.91 19.35
C LEU A 29 -29.15 12.20 19.71
N SER A 30 -29.44 13.47 19.97
CA SER A 30 -30.78 13.98 20.25
C SER A 30 -31.31 14.67 19.01
N ALA A 31 -32.33 14.12 18.37
CA ALA A 31 -33.17 14.90 17.47
C ALA A 31 -34.09 15.80 18.32
N GLY A 32 -34.20 17.08 17.95
CA GLY A 32 -34.90 18.12 18.74
C GLY A 32 -36.41 17.94 18.89
N ASP A 33 -36.97 16.83 18.40
CA ASP A 33 -38.39 16.53 18.28
C ASP A 33 -38.78 15.25 19.03
N GLY A 34 -38.22 15.02 20.22
CA GLY A 34 -38.83 14.26 21.32
C GLY A 34 -39.14 12.77 21.11
N HIS A 35 -38.98 12.21 19.91
CA HIS A 35 -39.36 10.84 19.60
C HIS A 35 -38.33 10.20 18.68
N THR A 36 -37.30 9.60 19.29
CA THR A 36 -36.67 8.29 19.00
C THR A 36 -35.28 8.31 19.64
N GLN A 37 -35.02 7.41 20.60
CA GLN A 37 -33.67 7.22 21.14
C GLN A 37 -33.09 5.95 20.53
N SER A 38 -31.98 6.09 19.80
CA SER A 38 -31.17 4.97 19.34
C SER A 38 -29.87 4.99 20.12
N GLU A 39 -29.61 3.93 20.89
CA GLU A 39 -28.38 3.78 21.66
C GLU A 39 -27.46 2.83 20.88
N VAL A 40 -26.32 3.35 20.38
CA VAL A 40 -25.32 2.54 19.68
C VAL A 40 -24.18 2.26 20.65
N ALA A 41 -24.06 0.99 21.07
CA ALA A 41 -22.95 0.54 21.89
C ALA A 41 -21.69 0.40 21.03
N ILE A 42 -20.71 1.29 21.24
CA ILE A 42 -19.40 1.20 20.60
C ILE A 42 -18.42 0.54 21.58
N LYS A 43 -17.85 -0.61 21.21
CA LYS A 43 -16.75 -1.23 21.98
C LYS A 43 -15.49 -0.34 21.87
N PRO A 44 -14.86 0.07 22.99
CA PRO A 44 -13.71 0.96 22.92
C PRO A 44 -12.43 0.15 22.65
N ILE A 45 -11.99 0.10 21.39
CA ILE A 45 -10.59 -0.27 21.04
C ILE A 45 -10.02 0.77 20.05
N LEU A 46 -10.24 2.05 20.32
CA LEU A 46 -9.72 3.13 19.47
C LEU A 46 -9.10 4.22 20.34
N ARG A 47 -7.78 4.19 20.46
CA ARG A 47 -6.99 5.43 20.59
C ARG A 47 -6.60 5.81 19.16
N ASN A 48 -7.13 6.95 18.69
CA ASN A 48 -6.91 7.58 17.38
C ASN A 48 -7.83 7.13 16.22
N ALA A 49 -9.15 7.32 16.37
CA ALA A 49 -10.08 7.37 15.24
C ALA A 49 -10.46 8.82 14.94
N TRP A 50 -10.51 9.17 13.65
CA TRP A 50 -11.00 10.46 13.16
C TRP A 50 -12.23 10.20 12.29
N VAL A 51 -13.30 10.92 12.55
CA VAL A 51 -14.51 10.99 11.71
C VAL A 51 -14.53 12.39 11.10
N VAL A 52 -14.59 12.47 9.77
CA VAL A 52 -14.81 13.74 9.06
C VAL A 52 -16.15 13.62 8.33
N GLY A 53 -17.12 14.41 8.77
CA GLY A 53 -18.37 14.66 8.06
C GLY A 53 -19.58 13.86 8.52
N ASP A 54 -20.70 14.57 8.65
CA ASP A 54 -22.04 14.03 8.84
C ASP A 54 -22.50 13.27 7.60
N VAL A 55 -23.07 12.08 7.79
CA VAL A 55 -24.25 11.57 7.06
C VAL A 55 -24.54 10.13 7.53
N VAL A 56 -25.77 9.94 7.99
CA VAL A 56 -26.44 8.65 8.20
C VAL A 56 -27.34 8.43 6.98
N TYR A 57 -27.32 7.27 6.33
CA TYR A 57 -28.45 6.83 5.50
C TYR A 57 -28.78 5.35 5.68
N GLY A 58 -30.04 5.12 6.05
CA GLY A 58 -30.77 3.89 5.78
C GLY A 58 -31.50 3.95 4.43
N ASN A 59 -31.61 2.78 3.81
CA ASN A 59 -32.42 2.35 2.65
C ASN A 59 -32.87 3.34 1.55
N ASN A 60 -32.43 3.01 0.32
CA ASN A 60 -33.05 3.12 -1.01
C ASN A 60 -33.95 4.31 -1.34
N THR A 61 -33.44 5.26 -2.14
CA THR A 61 -33.88 5.58 -3.53
C THR A 61 -32.99 6.67 -4.14
N ALA A 62 -32.86 6.68 -5.48
CA ALA A 62 -31.99 7.57 -6.26
C ALA A 62 -32.55 8.99 -6.44
N TYR A 63 -31.69 10.03 -6.39
CA TYR A 63 -31.53 11.12 -7.38
C TYR A 63 -30.39 12.10 -6.99
N GLU A 64 -29.97 12.91 -7.97
CA GLU A 64 -28.75 13.70 -8.18
C GLU A 64 -28.40 14.84 -7.18
N GLY A 65 -27.09 15.08 -7.00
CA GLY A 65 -26.53 16.42 -6.79
C GLY A 65 -25.64 16.64 -5.55
N GLY A 66 -24.31 16.74 -5.76
CA GLY A 66 -23.33 17.30 -4.79
C GLY A 66 -22.03 16.48 -4.67
N PRO A 67 -20.82 17.08 -4.81
CA PRO A 67 -19.57 16.34 -4.74
C PRO A 67 -19.08 16.26 -3.30
N SER A 68 -19.05 15.04 -2.77
CA SER A 68 -18.26 14.71 -1.59
C SER A 68 -17.67 13.32 -1.81
N SER A 69 -16.37 13.28 -2.05
CA SER A 69 -15.58 12.05 -2.04
C SER A 69 -15.53 11.53 -0.61
N LEU A 70 -15.96 10.28 -0.43
CA LEU A 70 -15.82 9.55 0.82
C LEU A 70 -14.72 8.50 0.61
N GLY A 71 -13.58 8.66 1.29
CA GLY A 71 -12.56 7.64 1.37
C GLY A 71 -12.70 6.88 2.69
N VAL A 72 -12.88 5.56 2.64
CA VAL A 72 -12.76 4.73 3.84
C VAL A 72 -11.27 4.44 4.03
N PHE A 73 -10.62 5.24 4.88
CA PHE A 73 -9.23 5.03 5.25
C PHE A 73 -9.17 4.45 6.66
N ARG A 74 -8.85 3.16 6.80
CA ARG A 74 -8.52 2.57 8.09
C ARG A 74 -7.04 2.81 8.36
N PRO A 75 -6.64 3.65 9.34
CA PRO A 75 -5.25 4.11 9.48
C PRO A 75 -4.20 3.04 9.79
N ARG A 76 -4.62 1.79 10.00
CA ARG A 76 -3.75 0.63 10.27
C ARG A 76 -3.70 -0.38 9.14
N GLU A 77 -4.49 -0.19 8.08
CA GLU A 77 -4.58 -1.11 6.95
C GLU A 77 -4.06 -0.39 5.70
N ASN A 78 -2.97 -0.89 5.10
CA ASN A 78 -2.46 -0.40 3.81
C ASN A 78 -3.31 -0.86 2.61
N VAL A 79 -4.59 -1.18 2.83
CA VAL A 79 -5.54 -1.61 1.80
C VAL A 79 -6.75 -0.69 1.86
N GLY A 80 -6.67 0.41 1.13
CA GLY A 80 -7.79 1.34 0.93
C GLY A 80 -8.28 1.30 -0.51
N TRP A 81 -9.55 1.68 -0.70
CA TRP A 81 -10.07 2.05 -2.01
C TRP A 81 -10.27 3.56 -2.03
N VAL A 82 -9.97 4.18 -3.17
CA VAL A 82 -10.30 5.57 -3.41
C VAL A 82 -11.45 5.61 -4.40
N THR A 83 -12.60 6.08 -3.93
CA THR A 83 -13.81 6.26 -4.72
C THR A 83 -13.99 7.72 -5.09
N GLY A 84 -13.95 8.03 -6.39
CA GLY A 84 -14.22 9.38 -6.92
C GLY A 84 -14.76 9.32 -8.34
N ASN A 85 -15.70 10.22 -8.69
CA ASN A 85 -16.22 10.44 -10.05
C ASN A 85 -16.41 9.17 -10.92
N ASN A 86 -17.04 8.13 -10.35
CA ASN A 86 -17.33 6.83 -10.99
C ASN A 86 -16.13 5.87 -11.19
N VAL A 87 -15.00 6.12 -10.55
CA VAL A 87 -13.86 5.19 -10.54
C VAL A 87 -13.52 4.81 -9.10
N THR A 88 -13.47 3.51 -8.86
CA THR A 88 -12.99 2.91 -7.62
C THR A 88 -11.57 2.40 -7.89
N GLU A 89 -10.58 3.21 -7.56
CA GLU A 89 -9.17 2.84 -7.73
C GLU A 89 -8.62 2.19 -6.46
N ARG A 90 -7.77 1.19 -6.66
CA ARG A 90 -7.12 0.48 -5.56
C ARG A 90 -5.88 1.24 -5.12
N VAL A 91 -5.74 1.46 -3.80
CA VAL A 91 -4.47 1.95 -3.23
C VAL A 91 -3.40 0.87 -3.38
N THR A 92 -2.29 1.21 -4.02
CA THR A 92 -1.16 0.31 -4.28
C THR A 92 0.03 0.61 -3.39
N ALA A 93 0.18 1.85 -2.91
CA ALA A 93 1.22 2.26 -1.96
C ALA A 93 0.79 3.49 -1.17
N ALA A 94 1.36 3.70 0.01
CA ALA A 94 1.15 4.91 0.82
C ALA A 94 2.44 5.32 1.54
N SER A 95 2.58 6.62 1.77
CA SER A 95 3.61 7.23 2.61
C SER A 95 2.96 8.23 3.58
N GLU A 96 3.77 8.97 4.34
CA GLU A 96 3.28 9.95 5.31
C GLU A 96 2.40 11.02 4.65
N GLY A 97 2.78 11.51 3.46
CA GLY A 97 2.07 12.59 2.77
C GLY A 97 1.24 12.17 1.55
N TYR A 98 1.45 10.97 1.01
CA TYR A 98 0.90 10.60 -0.30
C TYR A 98 0.37 9.17 -0.35
N VAL A 99 -0.53 8.94 -1.30
CA VAL A 99 -1.13 7.64 -1.62
C VAL A 99 -1.05 7.42 -3.12
N VAL A 100 -0.66 6.23 -3.55
CA VAL A 100 -0.74 5.83 -4.97
C VAL A 100 -2.02 5.01 -5.15
N ALA A 101 -2.89 5.45 -6.05
CA ALA A 101 -4.13 4.75 -6.42
C ALA A 101 -4.17 4.57 -7.94
N GLY A 102 -3.99 3.35 -8.41
CA GLY A 102 -3.83 3.06 -9.83
C GLY A 102 -2.67 3.85 -10.46
N ARG A 103 -3.01 4.81 -11.33
CA ARG A 103 -2.07 5.69 -12.04
C ARG A 103 -1.89 7.06 -11.37
N GLN A 104 -2.58 7.30 -10.26
CA GLN A 104 -2.63 8.61 -9.62
C GLN A 104 -1.80 8.60 -8.34
N LEU A 105 -1.00 9.65 -8.15
CA LEU A 105 -0.50 10.03 -6.83
C LEU A 105 -1.48 11.03 -6.26
N LEU A 106 -2.00 10.74 -5.08
CA LEU A 106 -2.94 11.57 -4.35
C LEU A 106 -2.24 12.10 -3.09
N LYS A 107 -2.52 13.34 -2.71
CA LYS A 107 -2.17 13.82 -1.37
C LYS A 107 -3.05 13.14 -0.35
N ARG A 108 -2.47 12.74 0.78
CA ARG A 108 -3.22 12.05 1.83
C ARG A 108 -4.19 12.96 2.59
N GLU A 109 -3.89 14.26 2.66
CA GLU A 109 -4.67 15.23 3.44
C GLU A 109 -6.07 15.49 2.85
N ASP A 110 -6.17 15.59 1.53
CA ASP A 110 -7.37 16.03 0.82
C ASP A 110 -7.73 15.14 -0.39
N MET A 111 -6.96 14.07 -0.61
CA MET A 111 -7.07 13.17 -1.76
C MET A 111 -6.94 13.88 -3.12
N ALA A 112 -6.35 15.08 -3.16
CA ALA A 112 -6.12 15.80 -4.41
C ALA A 112 -5.09 15.07 -5.29
N ILE A 113 -5.38 14.97 -6.59
CA ILE A 113 -4.44 14.41 -7.56
C ILE A 113 -3.23 15.34 -7.69
N VAL A 114 -2.06 14.79 -7.40
CA VAL A 114 -0.76 15.45 -7.49
C VAL A 114 -0.16 15.25 -8.87
N VAL A 115 -0.10 13.99 -9.31
CA VAL A 115 0.40 13.58 -10.62
C VAL A 115 -0.31 12.33 -11.10
N GLU A 116 -0.35 12.13 -12.41
CA GLU A 116 -0.87 10.92 -13.04
C GLU A 116 0.19 10.33 -13.98
N TYR A 117 0.64 9.10 -13.68
CA TYR A 117 1.65 8.38 -14.45
C TYR A 117 1.30 6.89 -14.56
N PRO A 118 1.66 6.23 -15.68
CA PRO A 118 1.47 4.78 -15.84
C PRO A 118 2.03 3.92 -14.70
N ASN A 119 3.19 4.30 -14.17
CA ASN A 119 3.83 3.62 -13.04
C ASN A 119 4.38 4.66 -12.08
N ILE A 120 3.95 4.59 -10.82
CA ILE A 120 4.44 5.44 -9.72
C ILE A 120 5.01 4.51 -8.65
N VAL A 121 6.25 4.78 -8.26
CA VAL A 121 6.94 4.08 -7.18
C VAL A 121 7.27 5.11 -6.10
N LEU A 122 6.72 4.90 -4.90
CA LEU A 122 7.11 5.68 -3.73
C LEU A 122 8.53 5.29 -3.32
N THR A 123 9.34 6.29 -2.97
CA THR A 123 10.68 6.05 -2.42
C THR A 123 10.67 6.28 -0.91
N PRO A 124 11.66 5.76 -0.17
CA PRO A 124 11.86 6.12 1.24
C PRO A 124 12.09 7.61 1.47
N ARG A 125 12.42 8.37 0.42
CA ARG A 125 12.56 9.82 0.46
C ARG A 125 11.19 10.48 0.24
N PRO A 126 10.64 11.20 1.23
CA PRO A 126 9.30 11.79 1.13
C PRO A 126 9.21 12.92 0.09
N ASP A 127 10.36 13.47 -0.31
CA ASP A 127 10.51 14.49 -1.34
C ASP A 127 10.72 13.92 -2.74
N MET A 128 10.61 12.59 -2.93
CA MET A 128 10.89 11.94 -4.20
C MET A 128 9.95 10.76 -4.48
N ILE A 129 9.37 10.78 -5.67
CA ILE A 129 8.73 9.63 -6.30
C ILE A 129 9.52 9.25 -7.56
N LEU A 130 9.46 7.98 -7.95
CA LEU A 130 9.91 7.56 -9.27
C LEU A 130 8.70 7.33 -10.15
N VAL A 131 8.74 7.86 -11.36
CA VAL A 131 7.68 7.70 -12.35
C VAL A 131 8.25 7.19 -13.66
N CYS A 132 7.44 6.43 -14.37
CA CYS A 132 7.68 6.16 -15.78
C CYS A 132 6.74 7.00 -16.62
N ASP A 133 7.29 7.79 -17.53
CA ASP A 133 6.49 8.57 -18.46
C ASP A 133 6.03 7.75 -19.67
N HIS A 134 5.23 8.39 -20.52
CA HIS A 134 4.69 7.80 -21.73
C HIS A 134 5.76 7.48 -22.80
N ASP A 135 6.93 8.11 -22.72
CA ASP A 135 8.05 7.84 -23.61
C ASP A 135 8.87 6.62 -23.15
N GLY A 136 8.46 5.96 -22.05
CA GLY A 136 9.22 4.88 -21.45
C GLY A 136 10.52 5.37 -20.81
N ARG A 137 10.56 6.62 -20.33
CA ARG A 137 11.68 7.18 -19.57
C ARG A 137 11.36 7.17 -18.08
N GLN A 138 12.35 6.88 -17.26
CA GLN A 138 12.22 6.98 -15.81
C GLN A 138 12.61 8.38 -15.36
N ALA A 139 11.83 8.98 -14.47
CA ALA A 139 12.13 10.25 -13.85
C ALA A 139 11.98 10.17 -12.33
N ALA A 140 12.81 10.93 -11.61
CA ALA A 140 12.56 11.26 -10.21
C ALA A 140 11.89 12.63 -10.14
N VAL A 141 10.77 12.70 -9.44
CA VAL A 141 9.93 13.90 -9.35
C VAL A 141 9.72 14.25 -7.88
N ASP A 142 9.75 15.54 -7.57
CA ASP A 142 9.29 16.07 -6.30
C ASP A 142 7.74 16.11 -6.31
N PRO A 143 7.06 15.31 -5.48
CA PRO A 143 5.61 15.28 -5.45
C PRO A 143 4.99 16.58 -4.90
N LYS A 144 5.77 17.51 -4.31
CA LYS A 144 5.25 18.81 -3.83
C LYS A 144 5.27 19.85 -4.94
N THR A 145 6.37 19.93 -5.68
CA THR A 145 6.60 20.98 -6.68
C THR A 145 6.39 20.52 -8.11
N THR A 146 6.22 19.21 -8.33
CA THR A 146 6.27 18.51 -9.62
C THR A 146 7.58 18.74 -10.38
N GLY A 147 8.61 19.28 -9.72
CA GLY A 147 9.94 19.46 -10.26
C GLY A 147 10.62 18.12 -10.54
N VAL A 148 11.30 18.02 -11.69
CA VAL A 148 12.05 16.82 -12.08
C VAL A 148 13.48 16.94 -11.56
N TYR A 149 13.91 16.02 -10.70
CA TYR A 149 15.30 15.94 -10.25
C TYR A 149 16.22 15.43 -11.34
N TRP A 150 15.82 14.34 -12.00
CA TRP A 150 16.56 13.71 -13.09
C TRP A 150 15.64 12.87 -13.97
N LYS A 151 16.11 12.56 -15.17
CA LYS A 151 15.41 11.75 -16.16
C LYS A 151 16.39 10.90 -16.96
N VAL A 152 16.08 9.62 -17.13
CA VAL A 152 16.93 8.65 -17.85
C VAL A 152 16.15 7.91 -18.92
N GLY A 153 16.86 7.48 -19.96
CA GLY A 153 16.27 7.00 -21.22
C GLY A 153 15.56 5.65 -21.16
N THR A 154 15.58 4.96 -20.03
CA THR A 154 14.94 3.66 -19.85
C THR A 154 14.08 3.66 -18.59
N CYS A 155 12.82 3.27 -18.75
CA CYS A 155 11.89 2.94 -17.67
C CYS A 155 11.87 1.43 -17.47
N SER A 156 11.80 1.05 -16.20
CA SER A 156 11.25 -0.24 -15.80
C SER A 156 10.12 0.02 -14.82
N GLY A 157 9.00 -0.69 -14.95
CA GLY A 157 7.99 -0.74 -13.90
C GLY A 157 8.43 -1.58 -12.69
N LEU A 158 9.60 -2.22 -12.79
CA LEU A 158 10.15 -3.13 -11.78
C LEU A 158 11.31 -2.41 -11.09
N VAL A 159 10.98 -1.64 -10.06
CA VAL A 159 11.94 -0.80 -9.33
C VAL A 159 11.79 -1.03 -7.84
N ALA A 160 12.91 -1.15 -7.15
CA ALA A 160 12.99 -1.12 -5.70
C ALA A 160 13.96 0.00 -5.27
N THR A 161 13.73 0.63 -4.13
CA THR A 161 14.56 1.75 -3.66
C THR A 161 14.84 1.65 -2.18
N ASP A 162 16.08 1.99 -1.78
CA ASP A 162 16.40 2.35 -0.40
C ASP A 162 16.55 3.89 -0.31
N THR A 163 17.24 4.39 0.72
CA THR A 163 17.45 5.83 0.92
C THR A 163 18.48 6.46 -0.03
N LYS A 164 19.38 5.67 -0.61
CA LYS A 164 20.55 6.12 -1.39
C LYS A 164 20.53 5.62 -2.84
N TYR A 165 20.02 4.42 -3.06
CA TYR A 165 20.06 3.69 -4.29
C TYR A 165 18.66 3.25 -4.72
N GLY A 166 18.50 3.09 -6.03
CA GLY A 166 17.41 2.31 -6.59
C GLY A 166 17.98 1.18 -7.43
N ALA A 167 17.25 0.08 -7.49
CA ALA A 167 17.54 -1.04 -8.36
C ALA A 167 16.38 -1.24 -9.33
N ARG A 168 16.68 -1.54 -10.60
CA ARG A 168 15.66 -1.75 -11.63
C ARG A 168 16.03 -2.89 -12.57
N ILE A 169 15.02 -3.49 -13.19
CA ILE A 169 15.22 -4.53 -14.21
C ILE A 169 15.09 -3.92 -15.60
N ALA A 170 16.19 -3.84 -16.34
CA ALA A 170 16.25 -3.33 -17.71
C ALA A 170 16.45 -4.48 -18.70
N THR A 171 15.38 -4.88 -19.40
CA THR A 171 15.34 -5.95 -20.43
C THR A 171 15.83 -7.33 -19.95
N SER A 172 17.14 -7.50 -19.78
CA SER A 172 17.83 -8.74 -19.39
C SER A 172 18.90 -8.51 -18.31
N ALA A 173 18.95 -7.30 -17.75
CA ALA A 173 19.91 -6.92 -16.72
C ALA A 173 19.22 -6.30 -15.50
N VAL A 174 19.85 -6.45 -14.35
CA VAL A 174 19.55 -5.68 -13.15
C VAL A 174 20.55 -4.53 -13.09
N GLU A 175 20.04 -3.32 -12.88
CA GLU A 175 20.83 -2.10 -12.77
C GLU A 175 20.67 -1.53 -11.38
N LEU A 176 21.79 -1.19 -10.75
CA LEU A 176 21.81 -0.32 -9.58
C LEU A 176 22.06 1.12 -10.05
N PHE A 177 21.28 2.06 -9.54
CA PHE A 177 21.46 3.48 -9.84
C PHE A 177 21.45 4.33 -8.56
N ARG A 178 22.10 5.49 -8.61
CA ARG A 178 22.07 6.46 -7.52
C ARG A 178 20.72 7.16 -7.51
N LEU A 179 19.98 7.08 -6.40
CA LEU A 179 18.63 7.64 -6.30
C LEU A 179 18.65 9.17 -6.47
N SER A 180 19.74 9.85 -6.08
CA SER A 180 19.88 11.30 -6.19
C SER A 180 20.11 11.82 -7.61
N THR A 181 20.64 11.00 -8.53
CA THR A 181 21.06 11.45 -9.88
C THR A 181 20.49 10.62 -11.02
N GLY A 182 19.95 9.43 -10.74
CA GLY A 182 19.52 8.46 -11.76
C GLY A 182 20.70 7.77 -12.46
N GLU A 183 21.94 8.09 -12.12
CA GLU A 183 23.13 7.53 -12.74
C GLU A 183 23.28 6.05 -12.38
N THR A 184 23.42 5.19 -13.40
CA THR A 184 23.73 3.78 -13.22
C THR A 184 25.10 3.61 -12.58
N VAL A 185 25.14 2.94 -11.42
CA VAL A 185 26.37 2.55 -10.72
C VAL A 185 26.98 1.33 -11.38
N TRP A 186 26.16 0.31 -11.63
CA TRP A 186 26.54 -0.89 -12.37
C TRP A 186 25.32 -1.56 -13.02
N SER A 187 25.58 -2.43 -13.98
CA SER A 187 24.59 -3.28 -14.65
C SER A 187 25.10 -4.72 -14.73
N ARG A 188 24.25 -5.69 -14.40
CA ARG A 188 24.58 -7.12 -14.39
C ARG A 188 23.53 -7.93 -15.15
N PRO A 189 23.92 -8.92 -15.96
CA PRO A 189 22.96 -9.80 -16.62
C PRO A 189 22.18 -10.62 -15.59
N ILE A 190 20.88 -10.79 -15.83
CA ILE A 190 20.00 -11.62 -15.01
C ILE A 190 19.98 -13.05 -15.58
N ALA A 191 20.10 -14.04 -14.70
CA ALA A 191 19.97 -15.44 -15.08
C ALA A 191 18.50 -15.85 -15.20
N GLY A 192 17.98 -15.89 -16.42
CA GLY A 192 16.62 -16.35 -16.72
C GLY A 192 15.66 -15.22 -17.03
N ALA A 193 14.41 -15.58 -17.33
CA ALA A 193 13.36 -14.64 -17.63
C ALA A 193 12.81 -14.02 -16.34
N VAL A 194 12.71 -12.70 -16.33
CA VAL A 194 11.93 -11.98 -15.32
C VAL A 194 10.49 -11.98 -15.81
N HIS A 195 9.66 -12.84 -15.23
CA HIS A 195 8.23 -12.77 -15.51
C HIS A 195 7.64 -11.59 -14.76
N ALA A 196 7.04 -10.66 -15.50
CA ALA A 196 6.21 -9.65 -14.88
C ALA A 196 5.17 -10.35 -13.98
N PRO A 197 4.98 -9.87 -12.75
CA PRO A 197 4.03 -10.48 -11.84
C PRO A 197 2.65 -10.47 -12.48
N ARG A 198 2.03 -11.64 -12.64
CA ARG A 198 0.59 -11.69 -12.96
C ARG A 198 -0.27 -11.11 -11.83
N TRP A 199 0.29 -10.94 -10.62
CA TRP A 199 -0.44 -10.68 -9.39
C TRP A 199 0.07 -9.48 -8.58
N GLY A 200 0.75 -8.51 -9.23
CA GLY A 200 1.08 -7.22 -8.60
C GLY A 200 2.21 -7.24 -7.57
N PHE A 201 3.15 -8.17 -7.69
CA PHE A 201 4.31 -8.25 -6.80
C PHE A 201 5.60 -7.82 -7.50
N SER A 202 6.49 -7.12 -6.82
CA SER A 202 7.77 -6.78 -7.46
C SER A 202 8.68 -8.02 -7.62
N PRO A 203 9.25 -8.28 -8.81
CA PRO A 203 10.31 -9.28 -8.98
C PRO A 203 11.67 -8.75 -8.52
N ILE A 204 11.73 -7.51 -8.02
CA ILE A 204 12.94 -6.89 -7.48
C ILE A 204 12.68 -6.31 -6.09
N GLY A 205 13.62 -6.50 -5.17
CA GLY A 205 13.61 -5.92 -3.83
C GLY A 205 15.00 -5.40 -3.48
N ILE A 206 15.06 -4.43 -2.57
CA ILE A 206 16.31 -3.94 -1.98
C ILE A 206 16.13 -3.87 -0.46
N ASP A 207 17.03 -4.51 0.29
CA ASP A 207 17.02 -4.49 1.75
C ASP A 207 18.42 -4.75 2.28
N GLU A 208 18.79 -4.10 3.39
CA GLU A 208 20.08 -4.26 4.08
C GLU A 208 21.31 -4.32 3.15
N GLY A 209 21.38 -3.43 2.15
CA GLY A 209 22.51 -3.37 1.22
C GLY A 209 22.58 -4.53 0.22
N ARG A 210 21.45 -5.19 -0.05
CA ARG A 210 21.34 -6.30 -1.01
C ARG A 210 20.19 -6.07 -1.96
N ILE A 211 20.38 -6.49 -3.20
CA ILE A 211 19.36 -6.48 -4.25
C ILE A 211 18.94 -7.92 -4.49
N TYR A 212 17.64 -8.15 -4.45
CA TYR A 212 17.04 -9.45 -4.68
C TYR A 212 16.28 -9.42 -6.00
N VAL A 213 16.54 -10.39 -6.87
CA VAL A 213 15.86 -10.52 -8.16
C VAL A 213 15.25 -11.91 -8.27
N ALA A 214 13.94 -11.96 -8.50
CA ALA A 214 13.21 -13.18 -8.81
C ALA A 214 13.13 -13.40 -10.34
N THR A 215 13.46 -14.62 -10.75
CA THR A 215 13.39 -15.09 -12.14
C THR A 215 12.72 -16.46 -12.22
N ASP A 216 12.51 -16.97 -13.43
CA ASP A 216 12.12 -18.36 -13.67
C ASP A 216 13.15 -19.40 -13.23
N ARG A 217 14.37 -18.97 -12.88
CA ARG A 217 15.44 -19.83 -12.35
C ARG A 217 15.59 -19.76 -10.83
N GLY A 218 14.81 -18.93 -10.15
CA GLY A 218 14.87 -18.77 -8.70
C GLY A 218 15.13 -17.32 -8.29
N ILE A 219 15.76 -17.13 -7.14
CA ILE A 219 16.09 -15.82 -6.59
C ILE A 219 17.61 -15.68 -6.50
N THR A 220 18.11 -14.52 -6.88
CA THR A 220 19.52 -14.14 -6.72
C THR A 220 19.63 -12.95 -5.78
N ALA A 221 20.62 -12.98 -4.88
CA ALA A 221 21.02 -11.82 -4.10
C ALA A 221 22.36 -11.26 -4.61
N THR A 222 22.42 -9.94 -4.76
CA THR A 222 23.60 -9.21 -5.22
C THR A 222 23.90 -8.06 -4.26
N SER A 223 25.17 -7.81 -3.94
CA SER A 223 25.56 -6.67 -3.10
C SER A 223 25.40 -5.34 -3.84
N LEU A 224 25.48 -4.21 -3.12
CA LEU A 224 25.49 -2.88 -3.74
C LEU A 224 26.76 -2.62 -4.58
N GLU A 225 27.81 -3.40 -4.39
CA GLU A 225 29.04 -3.40 -5.20
C GLU A 225 28.88 -4.24 -6.47
N GLY A 226 27.81 -5.02 -6.57
CA GLY A 226 27.51 -5.86 -7.73
C GLY A 226 28.09 -7.27 -7.65
N ASP A 227 28.43 -7.74 -6.45
CA ASP A 227 28.92 -9.11 -6.21
C ASP A 227 27.75 -10.08 -5.98
N SER A 228 27.85 -11.28 -6.55
CA SER A 228 26.87 -12.34 -6.29
C SER A 228 27.05 -12.89 -4.88
N LEU A 229 25.99 -12.83 -4.07
CA LEU A 229 26.03 -13.30 -2.68
C LEU A 229 25.51 -14.73 -2.57
N TRP A 230 24.30 -14.99 -3.08
CA TRP A 230 23.68 -16.32 -3.06
C TRP A 230 22.60 -16.46 -4.11
N THR A 231 22.21 -17.70 -4.38
CA THR A 231 21.04 -18.06 -5.20
C THR A 231 20.16 -19.08 -4.46
N SER A 232 18.87 -19.08 -4.76
CA SER A 232 17.89 -19.98 -4.14
C SER A 232 16.81 -20.39 -5.16
N GLU A 233 16.32 -21.63 -5.08
CA GLU A 233 15.39 -22.19 -6.07
C GLU A 233 13.89 -21.81 -5.96
N PRO A 234 13.32 -21.28 -4.86
CA PRO A 234 11.90 -20.95 -4.88
C PRO A 234 11.69 -19.83 -5.89
N ARG A 235 10.87 -20.15 -6.89
CA ARG A 235 10.39 -19.19 -7.86
C ARG A 235 9.23 -18.43 -7.26
N GLY A 236 9.06 -17.21 -7.74
CA GLY A 236 7.86 -16.47 -7.48
C GLY A 236 8.18 -15.02 -7.22
N PRO A 237 7.12 -14.22 -7.14
CA PRO A 237 7.28 -12.86 -6.68
C PRO A 237 7.88 -12.81 -5.29
N LEU A 238 8.64 -11.75 -5.01
CA LEU A 238 9.27 -11.56 -3.72
C LEU A 238 8.90 -10.23 -3.07
N VAL A 239 9.00 -10.20 -1.74
CA VAL A 239 9.06 -8.98 -0.93
C VAL A 239 10.31 -9.09 -0.06
N ALA A 240 11.08 -8.02 0.03
CA ALA A 240 12.28 -7.96 0.86
C ALA A 240 12.14 -6.86 1.92
N GLY A 241 12.64 -7.10 3.13
CA GLY A 241 12.56 -6.16 4.24
C GLY A 241 12.90 -6.83 5.57
N GLY A 242 13.54 -6.09 6.49
CA GLY A 242 13.84 -6.58 7.83
C GLY A 242 14.77 -7.80 7.83
N GLY A 243 15.69 -7.87 6.87
CA GLY A 243 16.65 -8.96 6.70
C GLY A 243 16.01 -10.25 6.20
N ALA A 244 14.78 -10.20 5.65
CA ALA A 244 14.06 -11.36 5.13
C ALA A 244 13.70 -11.19 3.65
N VAL A 245 13.63 -12.30 2.93
CA VAL A 245 13.05 -12.37 1.59
C VAL A 245 11.88 -13.34 1.61
N VAL A 246 10.68 -12.85 1.32
CA VAL A 246 9.46 -13.65 1.32
C VAL A 246 9.05 -13.93 -0.10
N VAL A 247 8.83 -15.21 -0.41
CA VAL A 247 8.48 -15.71 -1.74
C VAL A 247 7.10 -16.31 -1.69
N ALA A 248 6.20 -15.88 -2.57
CA ALA A 248 4.93 -16.57 -2.73
C ALA A 248 5.17 -17.87 -3.50
N THR A 249 4.89 -18.98 -2.85
CA THR A 249 4.88 -20.32 -3.46
C THR A 249 3.44 -20.68 -3.84
N GLY A 250 3.26 -21.61 -4.77
CA GLY A 250 1.91 -22.00 -5.22
C GLY A 250 0.97 -22.54 -4.14
N TYR A 251 1.43 -22.78 -2.91
CA TYR A 251 0.65 -23.30 -1.78
C TYR A 251 0.90 -22.57 -0.45
N GLY A 252 1.60 -21.43 -0.47
CA GLY A 252 1.99 -20.75 0.77
C GLY A 252 3.10 -19.72 0.57
N LEU A 253 3.76 -19.31 1.65
CA LEU A 253 4.91 -18.42 1.62
C LEU A 253 6.16 -19.16 2.05
N ARG A 254 7.28 -18.86 1.40
CA ARG A 254 8.60 -19.27 1.86
C ARG A 254 9.36 -18.05 2.33
N VAL A 255 9.85 -18.07 3.57
CA VAL A 255 10.66 -16.99 4.14
C VAL A 255 12.10 -17.42 4.15
N LEU A 256 12.93 -16.66 3.44
CA LEU A 256 14.37 -16.82 3.37
C LEU A 256 15.06 -15.79 4.24
N ASP A 257 16.21 -16.19 4.76
CA ASP A 257 17.17 -15.31 5.38
C ASP A 257 17.84 -14.43 4.31
N GLY A 258 17.74 -13.10 4.46
CA GLY A 258 18.23 -12.16 3.46
C GLY A 258 19.76 -12.18 3.28
N GLU A 259 20.50 -12.58 4.31
CA GLU A 259 21.96 -12.67 4.28
C GLU A 259 22.45 -13.95 3.58
N SER A 260 21.87 -15.10 3.92
CA SER A 260 22.37 -16.42 3.49
C SER A 260 21.53 -17.11 2.41
N GLY A 261 20.31 -16.63 2.15
CA GLY A 261 19.35 -17.26 1.24
C GLY A 261 18.75 -18.57 1.78
N ARG A 262 19.10 -18.96 3.01
CA ARG A 262 18.59 -20.18 3.65
C ARG A 262 17.14 -20.01 4.06
N VAL A 263 16.37 -21.09 3.98
CA VAL A 263 14.99 -21.11 4.46
C VAL A 263 14.97 -20.89 5.97
N ARG A 264 14.24 -19.87 6.43
CA ARG A 264 13.91 -19.67 7.85
C ARG A 264 12.73 -20.54 8.24
N TYR A 265 11.64 -20.44 7.48
CA TYR A 265 10.42 -21.21 7.66
C TYR A 265 9.52 -21.11 6.42
N ASP A 266 8.57 -22.03 6.31
CA ASP A 266 7.48 -22.01 5.34
C ASP A 266 6.16 -21.71 6.07
N VAL A 267 5.31 -20.88 5.47
CA VAL A 267 3.97 -20.54 5.96
C VAL A 267 2.96 -21.17 5.01
N LYS A 268 2.11 -22.06 5.52
CA LYS A 268 0.97 -22.54 4.75
C LYS A 268 -0.12 -21.46 4.79
N LEU A 269 -0.59 -21.04 3.64
CA LEU A 269 -1.76 -20.18 3.55
C LEU A 269 -3.01 -21.04 3.44
N ASP A 270 -4.08 -20.59 4.09
CA ASP A 270 -5.41 -21.14 3.91
C ASP A 270 -6.01 -20.60 2.58
N GLY A 271 -6.93 -21.33 1.96
CA GLY A 271 -7.55 -20.95 0.68
C GLY A 271 -6.77 -21.36 -0.59
N ASP A 272 -7.26 -20.94 -1.77
CA ASP A 272 -6.53 -21.08 -3.03
C ASP A 272 -5.60 -19.87 -3.21
N PRO A 273 -4.28 -20.01 -3.03
CA PRO A 273 -3.34 -18.89 -3.14
C PRO A 273 -3.22 -18.31 -4.55
N LYS A 274 -3.89 -18.90 -5.54
CA LYS A 274 -3.77 -18.54 -6.95
C LYS A 274 -4.33 -17.17 -7.32
N ALA A 275 -5.13 -16.49 -6.47
CA ALA A 275 -5.88 -15.32 -6.94
C ALA A 275 -5.82 -14.04 -6.09
N GLY A 276 -4.98 -13.91 -5.05
CA GLY A 276 -5.13 -12.69 -4.24
C GLY A 276 -4.02 -12.31 -3.29
N VAL A 277 -3.01 -13.17 -3.13
CA VAL A 277 -2.02 -12.96 -2.09
C VAL A 277 -1.34 -11.60 -2.25
N ARG A 278 -1.32 -10.82 -1.17
CA ARG A 278 -0.54 -9.59 -1.06
C ARG A 278 0.27 -9.67 0.22
N ILE A 279 1.51 -9.21 0.12
CA ILE A 279 2.49 -9.35 1.18
C ILE A 279 3.16 -8.00 1.37
N VAL A 280 3.28 -7.57 2.63
CA VAL A 280 4.05 -6.38 3.01
C VAL A 280 4.85 -6.72 4.26
N ILE A 281 6.07 -6.21 4.35
CA ILE A 281 6.91 -6.31 5.53
C ILE A 281 7.01 -4.92 6.19
N GLY A 282 6.81 -4.86 7.51
CA GLY A 282 6.94 -3.64 8.30
C GLY A 282 6.89 -3.94 9.79
N ASP A 283 7.58 -3.14 10.61
CA ASP A 283 7.57 -3.26 12.08
C ASP A 283 7.80 -4.68 12.63
N GLY A 284 8.75 -5.39 12.00
CA GLY A 284 9.10 -6.77 12.34
C GLY A 284 7.99 -7.79 12.06
N LYS A 285 7.01 -7.44 11.23
CA LYS A 285 5.86 -8.29 10.87
C LYS A 285 5.79 -8.52 9.38
N LEU A 286 5.23 -9.68 9.06
CA LEU A 286 4.79 -10.05 7.73
C LEU A 286 3.27 -9.91 7.68
N PHE A 287 2.78 -8.92 6.96
CA PHE A 287 1.34 -8.76 6.71
C PHE A 287 0.98 -9.50 5.43
N VAL A 288 0.00 -10.38 5.52
CA VAL A 288 -0.47 -11.21 4.42
C VAL A 288 -1.95 -10.96 4.26
N ARG A 289 -2.38 -10.63 3.05
CA ARG A 289 -3.78 -10.63 2.66
C ARG A 289 -4.00 -11.75 1.67
N THR A 290 -4.92 -12.66 1.97
CA THR A 290 -5.45 -13.66 1.05
C THR A 290 -6.79 -13.14 0.48
N ASP A 291 -7.56 -14.02 -0.15
CA ASP A 291 -8.94 -13.70 -0.51
C ASP A 291 -9.88 -13.82 0.68
N ASP A 292 -9.55 -14.69 1.64
CA ASP A 292 -10.40 -15.03 2.78
C ASP A 292 -10.05 -14.23 4.05
N ASP A 293 -8.79 -13.84 4.22
CA ASP A 293 -8.29 -13.22 5.46
C ASP A 293 -7.20 -12.15 5.25
N VAL A 294 -7.03 -11.33 6.28
CA VAL A 294 -5.82 -10.55 6.53
C VAL A 294 -5.18 -11.06 7.81
N SER A 295 -3.88 -11.32 7.78
CA SER A 295 -3.13 -11.78 8.94
C SER A 295 -1.80 -11.05 9.07
N ALA A 296 -1.33 -10.93 10.32
CA ALA A 296 0.03 -10.52 10.62
C ALA A 296 0.78 -11.66 11.29
N LEU A 297 1.98 -11.94 10.80
CA LEU A 297 2.88 -12.94 11.33
C LEU A 297 4.13 -12.26 11.88
N ASP A 298 4.71 -12.83 12.92
CA ASP A 298 6.04 -12.47 13.39
C ASP A 298 7.07 -12.82 12.29
N LEU A 299 7.84 -11.84 11.83
CA LEU A 299 8.76 -12.02 10.70
C LEU A 299 9.94 -12.96 11.01
N VAL A 300 10.27 -13.14 12.28
CA VAL A 300 11.39 -13.99 12.70
C VAL A 300 10.93 -15.42 12.91
N LYS A 301 9.76 -15.60 13.52
CA LYS A 301 9.25 -16.91 13.95
C LYS A 301 8.25 -17.52 12.98
N GLY A 302 7.63 -16.72 12.11
CA GLY A 302 6.53 -17.16 11.25
C GLY A 302 5.23 -17.47 11.99
N THR A 303 5.13 -17.14 13.27
CA THR A 303 3.93 -17.37 14.07
C THR A 303 2.89 -16.29 13.80
N VAL A 304 1.63 -16.67 13.62
CA VAL A 304 0.51 -15.72 13.50
C VAL A 304 0.37 -14.91 14.79
N VAL A 305 0.41 -13.59 14.67
CA VAL A 305 0.18 -12.62 15.76
C VAL A 305 -1.31 -12.33 15.87
N TRP A 306 -1.96 -12.08 14.74
CA TRP A 306 -3.40 -11.92 14.63
C TRP A 306 -3.87 -12.29 13.22
N ARG A 307 -5.17 -12.59 13.10
CA ARG A 307 -5.86 -12.88 11.84
C ARG A 307 -7.29 -12.32 11.93
N GLU A 308 -7.77 -11.78 10.81
CA GLU A 308 -9.11 -11.23 10.63
C GLU A 308 -9.67 -11.72 9.29
N ASP A 309 -10.84 -12.36 9.32
CA ASP A 309 -11.52 -12.83 8.10
C ASP A 309 -12.13 -11.62 7.37
N ILE A 310 -12.10 -11.64 6.03
CA ILE A 310 -12.61 -10.53 5.20
C ILE A 310 -14.14 -10.57 5.08
N ASP A 311 -14.76 -11.76 5.22
CA ASP A 311 -16.19 -12.02 5.01
C ASP A 311 -17.01 -12.21 6.31
N ALA A 312 -16.50 -11.80 7.48
CA ALA A 312 -17.14 -12.01 8.79
C ALA A 312 -18.17 -10.95 9.22
#